data_AF-A0A7S3CKE1-F1
#
_entry.id   AF-A0A7S3CKE1-F1
#
_cell.length_a   1.000
_cell.length_b   1.000
_cell.length_c   1.000
_cell.angle_alpha   90.00
_cell.angle_beta   90.00
_cell.angle_gamma   90.00
#
_symmetry.space_group_name_H-M   'P 1'
#
loop_
_entity.id
_entity.type
_entity.pdbx_description
1 polymer ?
#
loop_
_entity_poly.entity_id
_entity_poly.type
_entity_poly.pdbx_seq_one_letter_code
_entity_poly.pdbx_strand_id
1 'polypeptide(L)'
;MNWLIAFSLGFCIGAVSPAVLVPSLMILQKKGYGVAKGIPSTLIAASSFDDIIAITVFGVLTTVSFEIVGEFKNSGPGPLILKNAIEIGAGLFLGLILGGSMIIFNSCRCISERAKMYLKFLLMLGMAVASPIVASATDFPESKYIGIIFFGYACNQ
;
A
#
# COMPACT_ATOMS: atom_id res chain seq x y z
N MET A 1 1.86 -26.82 11.93
CA MET A 1 1.61 -25.63 11.09
C MET A 1 2.62 -24.57 11.48
N ASN A 2 3.24 -23.90 10.50
CA ASN A 2 4.15 -22.79 10.79
C ASN A 2 3.34 -21.62 11.36
N TRP A 3 3.70 -21.14 12.55
CA TRP A 3 2.99 -20.04 13.22
C TRP A 3 3.00 -18.76 12.36
N LEU A 4 4.05 -18.55 11.57
CA LEU A 4 4.16 -17.43 10.63
C LEU A 4 3.04 -17.44 9.57
N ILE A 5 2.68 -18.61 9.05
CA ILE A 5 1.59 -18.78 8.07
C ILE A 5 0.23 -18.56 8.75
N ALA A 6 0.08 -18.95 10.01
CA ALA A 6 -1.14 -18.67 10.77
C ALA A 6 -1.33 -17.16 11.02
N PHE A 7 -0.24 -16.45 11.34
CA PHE A 7 -0.26 -15.00 11.47
C PHE A 7 -0.54 -14.29 10.14
N SER A 8 0.08 -14.72 9.04
CA SER A 8 -0.18 -14.12 7.73
C SER A 8 -1.66 -14.27 7.33
N LEU A 9 -2.24 -15.45 7.53
CA LEU A 9 -3.68 -15.68 7.32
C LEU A 9 -4.55 -14.80 8.24
N GLY A 10 -4.11 -14.56 9.48
CA GLY A 10 -4.76 -13.65 10.41
C GLY A 10 -4.85 -12.21 9.88
N PHE A 11 -3.76 -11.69 9.29
CA PHE A 11 -3.77 -10.38 8.65
C PHE A 11 -4.66 -10.32 7.40
N CYS A 12 -4.74 -11.40 6.62
CA CYS A 12 -5.67 -11.47 5.48
C CYS A 12 -7.14 -11.42 5.89
N ILE A 13 -7.52 -12.15 6.95
CA ILE A 13 -8.92 -12.24 7.39
C ILE A 13 -9.30 -11.02 8.27
N GLY A 14 -8.33 -10.44 8.97
CA GLY A 14 -8.52 -9.30 9.86
C GLY A 14 -8.63 -7.94 9.18
N ALA A 15 -8.23 -7.83 7.91
CA ALA A 15 -8.30 -6.58 7.15
C ALA A 15 -9.74 -6.05 7.03
N VAL A 16 -9.92 -4.76 7.29
CA VAL A 16 -11.21 -4.09 7.31
C VAL A 16 -11.63 -3.69 5.90
N SER A 17 -12.88 -3.96 5.51
CA SER A 17 -13.38 -3.52 4.20
C SER A 17 -13.88 -2.06 4.21
N PRO A 18 -13.18 -1.10 3.58
CA PRO A 18 -13.64 0.29 3.51
C PRO A 18 -14.93 0.43 2.70
N ALA A 19 -15.20 -0.48 1.77
CA ALA A 19 -16.41 -0.45 0.93
C ALA A 19 -17.71 -0.53 1.74
N VAL A 20 -17.69 -1.22 2.89
CA VAL A 20 -18.85 -1.34 3.79
C VAL A 20 -18.77 -0.33 4.95
N LEU A 21 -17.56 -0.06 5.44
CA LEU A 21 -17.33 0.84 6.56
C LEU A 21 -17.58 2.32 6.19
N VAL A 22 -17.10 2.78 5.03
CA VAL A 22 -17.22 4.19 4.62
C VAL A 22 -18.68 4.63 4.47
N PRO A 23 -19.57 3.91 3.74
CA PRO A 23 -20.98 4.29 3.65
C PRO A 23 -21.68 4.36 5.02
N SER A 24 -21.38 3.40 5.89
CA SER A 24 -21.95 3.32 7.24
C SER A 24 -21.56 4.52 8.10
N LEU A 25 -20.29 4.93 8.04
CA LEU A 25 -19.78 6.09 8.77
C LEU A 25 -20.27 7.42 8.21
N MET A 26 -20.44 7.52 6.89
CA MET A 26 -21.06 8.71 6.29
C MET A 26 -22.52 8.90 6.75
N ILE A 27 -23.27 7.81 6.95
CA ILE A 27 -24.64 7.87 7.50
C ILE A 27 -24.62 8.33 8.96
N LEU A 28 -23.72 7.80 9.79
CA LEU A 28 -23.54 8.22 11.19
C LEU A 28 -23.14 9.69 11.29
N GLN A 29 -22.23 10.14 10.43
CA GLN A 29 -21.78 11.52 10.34
C GLN A 29 -22.94 12.46 9.95
N LYS A 30 -23.78 12.08 8.98
CA LYS A 30 -24.99 12.85 8.60
C LYS A 30 -26.00 12.96 9.74
N LYS A 31 -26.10 11.94 10.59
CA LYS A 31 -26.96 11.93 11.78
C LYS A 31 -26.36 12.66 12.99
N GLY A 32 -25.15 13.21 12.86
CA GLY A 32 -24.47 13.95 13.93
C GLY A 32 -23.79 13.09 15.00
N TYR A 33 -23.75 11.76 14.84
CA TYR A 33 -23.13 10.86 15.81
C TYR A 33 -21.60 10.92 15.72
N GLY A 34 -20.93 11.23 16.84
CA GLY A 34 -19.47 11.20 16.94
C GLY A 34 -18.72 12.26 16.13
N VAL A 35 -19.43 13.18 15.46
CA VAL A 35 -18.84 14.22 14.59
C VAL A 35 -18.01 15.22 15.38
N ALA A 36 -18.48 15.64 16.55
CA ALA A 36 -17.75 16.57 17.42
C ALA A 36 -16.39 16.02 17.89
N LYS A 37 -16.25 14.67 17.93
CA LYS A 37 -15.00 13.98 18.28
C LYS A 37 -14.23 13.49 17.04
N GLY A 38 -14.72 13.74 15.83
CA GLY A 38 -14.08 13.28 14.59
C GLY A 38 -14.04 11.76 14.39
N ILE A 39 -14.83 10.99 15.15
CA ILE A 39 -14.75 9.51 15.14
C ILE A 39 -15.00 8.94 13.73
N PRO A 40 -16.03 9.36 12.98
CA PRO A 40 -16.27 8.83 11.64
C PRO A 40 -15.12 9.14 10.67
N SER A 41 -14.58 10.36 10.68
CA SER A 41 -13.46 10.75 9.81
C SER A 41 -12.17 10.02 10.16
N THR A 42 -11.86 9.87 11.45
CA THR A 42 -10.66 9.14 11.90
C THR A 42 -10.77 7.66 11.54
N LEU A 43 -11.96 7.06 11.65
CA LEU A 43 -12.15 5.65 11.32
C LEU A 43 -12.10 5.39 9.81
N ILE A 44 -12.61 6.33 8.98
CA ILE A 44 -12.42 6.29 7.52
C ILE A 44 -10.93 6.35 7.18
N ALA A 45 -10.19 7.30 7.76
CA ALA A 45 -8.75 7.39 7.53
C ALA A 45 -8.01 6.14 8.01
N ALA A 46 -8.33 5.64 9.20
CA ALA A 46 -7.73 4.43 9.77
C ALA A 46 -7.98 3.19 8.89
N SER A 47 -9.17 3.06 8.30
CA SER A 47 -9.46 1.94 7.39
C SER A 47 -8.57 1.92 6.15
N SER A 48 -8.17 3.09 5.64
CA SER A 48 -7.22 3.16 4.51
C SER A 48 -5.80 2.76 4.90
N PHE A 49 -5.39 3.02 6.15
CA PHE A 49 -4.09 2.58 6.66
C PHE A 49 -4.07 1.10 7.02
N ASP A 50 -5.19 0.54 7.49
CA ASP A 50 -5.32 -0.87 7.86
C ASP A 50 -4.94 -1.79 6.69
N ASP A 51 -5.49 -1.55 5.50
CA ASP A 51 -5.19 -2.32 4.29
C ASP A 51 -3.69 -2.31 3.94
N ILE A 52 -3.01 -1.16 4.10
CA ILE A 52 -1.58 -0.99 3.82
C ILE A 52 -0.74 -1.81 4.81
N ILE A 53 -1.11 -1.79 6.10
CA ILE A 53 -0.42 -2.54 7.12
C ILE A 53 -0.66 -4.05 6.92
N ALA A 54 -1.90 -4.44 6.66
CA ALA A 54 -2.28 -5.83 6.44
C ALA A 54 -1.52 -6.45 5.27
N ILE A 55 -1.47 -5.79 4.11
CA ILE A 55 -0.73 -6.30 2.94
C ILE A 55 0.79 -6.35 3.19
N THR A 56 1.34 -5.35 3.88
CA THR A 56 2.79 -5.29 4.17
C THR A 56 3.20 -6.42 5.11
N VAL A 57 2.48 -6.59 6.22
CA VAL A 57 2.79 -7.65 7.19
C VAL A 57 2.51 -9.04 6.60
N PHE A 58 1.45 -9.18 5.80
CA PHE A 58 1.18 -10.42 5.07
C PHE A 58 2.33 -10.81 4.14
N GLY A 59 2.88 -9.87 3.35
CA GLY A 59 4.03 -10.10 2.47
C GLY A 59 5.26 -10.57 3.24
N VAL A 60 5.68 -9.80 4.25
CA VAL A 60 6.86 -10.13 5.08
C VAL A 60 6.73 -11.50 5.72
N LEU A 61 5.59 -11.80 6.36
CA LEU A 61 5.39 -13.08 7.04
C LEU A 61 5.37 -14.25 6.07
N THR A 62 4.80 -14.06 4.88
CA THR A 62 4.75 -15.10 3.84
C THR A 62 6.13 -15.37 3.28
N THR A 63 6.92 -14.34 3.01
CA THR A 63 8.29 -14.47 2.49
C THR A 63 9.22 -15.11 3.50
N VAL A 64 9.19 -14.67 4.76
CA VAL A 64 9.93 -15.33 5.84
C VAL A 64 9.48 -16.79 6.02
N SER A 65 8.18 -17.08 5.86
CA SER A 65 7.66 -18.45 5.97
C SER A 65 8.20 -19.38 4.89
N PHE A 66 8.27 -18.92 3.64
CA PHE A 66 8.74 -19.74 2.52
C PHE A 66 10.27 -19.87 2.48
N GLU A 67 11.01 -18.82 2.86
CA GLU A 67 12.48 -18.86 2.90
C GLU A 67 13.02 -19.76 4.02
N ILE A 68 12.32 -19.88 5.16
CA ILE A 68 12.65 -20.86 6.21
C ILE A 68 12.51 -22.32 5.71
N VAL A 69 11.65 -22.55 4.71
CA VAL A 69 11.36 -23.90 4.17
C VAL A 69 12.30 -24.27 3.02
N GLY A 70 12.90 -23.29 2.32
CA GLY A 70 13.61 -23.48 1.05
C GLY A 70 15.11 -23.14 1.02
N GLU A 71 15.96 -23.77 1.83
CA GLU A 71 17.43 -23.87 1.61
C GLU A 71 18.42 -22.86 2.25
N PHE A 72 18.05 -21.96 3.17
CA PHE A 72 19.07 -21.15 3.89
C PHE A 72 19.16 -21.48 5.38
N LYS A 73 19.83 -22.59 5.69
CA LYS A 73 20.04 -23.10 7.06
C LYS A 73 21.19 -22.42 7.83
N ASN A 74 21.91 -21.45 7.25
CA ASN A 74 23.20 -20.99 7.79
C ASN A 74 23.27 -19.52 8.26
N SER A 75 22.20 -18.75 8.14
CA SER A 75 22.13 -17.38 8.65
C SER A 75 20.82 -17.24 9.41
N GLY A 76 20.84 -16.80 10.68
CA GLY A 76 19.63 -16.67 11.48
C GLY A 76 18.54 -15.78 10.83
N PRO A 77 17.32 -15.73 11.39
CA PRO A 77 16.20 -14.96 10.81
C PRO A 77 16.43 -13.44 10.73
N GLY A 78 17.41 -12.90 11.46
CA GLY A 78 17.70 -11.47 11.55
C GLY A 78 18.00 -10.76 10.21
N PRO A 79 19.02 -11.19 9.43
CA PRO A 79 19.36 -10.58 8.13
C PRO A 79 18.21 -10.60 7.12
N LEU A 80 17.35 -11.62 7.16
CA LEU A 80 16.20 -11.76 6.27
C LEU A 80 15.13 -10.68 6.55
N ILE A 81 14.81 -10.50 7.83
CA ILE A 81 13.86 -9.48 8.29
C ILE A 81 14.40 -8.07 7.97
N LEU A 82 15.71 -7.85 8.12
CA LEU A 82 16.34 -6.58 7.79
C LEU A 82 16.29 -6.30 6.28
N LYS A 83 16.56 -7.31 5.43
CA LYS A 83 16.41 -7.19 3.97
C LYS A 83 14.98 -6.78 3.62
N ASN A 84 13.98 -7.50 4.13
CA ASN A 84 12.57 -7.21 3.86
C ASN A 84 12.16 -5.80 4.34
N ALA A 85 12.66 -5.36 5.50
CA ALA A 85 12.40 -4.00 5.99
C ALA A 85 13.01 -2.92 5.08
N ILE A 86 14.21 -3.15 4.53
CA ILE A 86 14.87 -2.25 3.58
C ILE A 86 14.09 -2.23 2.25
N GLU A 87 13.63 -3.39 1.76
CA GLU A 87 12.82 -3.48 0.54
C GLU A 87 11.50 -2.69 0.65
N ILE A 88 10.82 -2.82 1.78
CA ILE A 88 9.61 -2.05 2.09
C ILE A 88 9.91 -0.55 2.12
N GLY A 89 10.99 -0.16 2.81
CA GLY A 89 11.43 1.23 2.91
C GLY A 89 11.80 1.83 1.55
N ALA A 90 12.48 1.07 0.70
CA ALA A 90 12.83 1.46 -0.65
C ALA A 90 11.58 1.63 -1.54
N GLY A 91 10.62 0.72 -1.43
CA GLY A 91 9.33 0.81 -2.13
C GLY A 91 8.53 2.04 -1.73
N LEU A 92 8.45 2.32 -0.43
CA LEU A 92 7.84 3.53 0.12
C LEU A 92 8.51 4.79 -0.45
N PHE A 93 9.83 4.86 -0.39
CA PHE A 93 10.60 6.02 -0.83
C PHE A 93 10.44 6.27 -2.34
N LEU A 94 10.55 5.22 -3.16
CA LEU A 94 10.34 5.31 -4.60
C LEU A 94 8.91 5.69 -4.95
N GLY A 95 7.91 5.12 -4.26
CA GLY A 95 6.50 5.46 -4.45
C GLY A 95 6.22 6.93 -4.16
N LEU A 96 6.78 7.48 -3.08
CA LEU A 96 6.67 8.90 -2.74
C LEU A 96 7.36 9.81 -3.75
N ILE A 97 8.57 9.47 -4.23
CA ILE A 97 9.28 10.26 -5.24
C ILE A 97 8.49 10.29 -6.56
N LEU A 98 8.04 9.12 -7.03
CA LEU A 98 7.27 9.02 -8.27
C LEU A 98 5.92 9.74 -8.13
N GLY A 99 5.26 9.65 -6.98
CA GLY A 99 4.02 10.38 -6.71
C GLY A 99 4.22 11.89 -6.62
N GLY A 100 5.32 12.34 -6.00
CA GLY A 100 5.70 13.76 -5.97
C GLY A 100 5.98 14.33 -7.36
N SER A 101 6.60 13.53 -8.24
CA SER A 101 6.83 13.93 -9.65
C SER A 101 5.52 14.19 -10.41
N MET A 102 4.46 13.47 -10.05
CA MET A 102 3.11 13.62 -10.59
C MET A 102 2.42 14.91 -10.13
N ILE A 103 2.64 15.34 -8.89
CA ILE A 103 2.13 16.62 -8.39
C ILE A 103 2.75 17.78 -9.18
N ILE A 104 4.06 17.72 -9.43
CA ILE A 104 4.78 18.70 -10.25
C ILE A 104 4.22 18.75 -11.67
N PHE A 105 3.94 17.59 -12.27
CA PHE A 105 3.31 17.49 -13.58
C PHE A 105 1.91 18.14 -13.61
N ASN A 106 1.12 18.01 -12.54
CA ASN A 106 -0.20 18.65 -12.42
C ASN A 106 -0.12 20.19 -12.29
N SER A 107 0.98 20.71 -11.71
CA SER A 107 1.25 22.17 -11.64
C SER A 107 1.61 22.79 -12.99
N CYS A 108 1.90 22.01 -14.03
CA CYS A 108 2.10 22.52 -15.38
C CYS A 108 0.79 23.07 -15.97
N ARG A 109 0.71 24.40 -16.08
CA ARG A 109 -0.50 25.15 -16.52
C ARG A 109 -0.75 25.12 -18.04
N CYS A 110 0.07 24.43 -18.82
CA CYS A 110 0.04 24.46 -20.30
C CYS A 110 -1.00 23.54 -20.95
N ILE A 111 -1.64 22.61 -20.23
CA ILE A 111 -2.59 21.62 -20.79
C ILE A 111 -4.02 21.90 -20.32
N SER A 112 -5.00 21.66 -21.19
CA SER A 112 -6.44 21.75 -20.87
C SER A 112 -6.85 20.79 -19.74
N GLU A 113 -7.70 21.24 -18.81
CA GLU A 113 -8.13 20.47 -17.62
C GLU A 113 -8.73 19.09 -17.97
N ARG A 114 -9.45 18.97 -19.08
CA ARG A 114 -9.96 17.67 -19.56
C ARG A 114 -8.83 16.73 -19.98
N ALA A 115 -7.84 17.24 -20.70
CA ALA A 115 -6.70 16.45 -21.15
C ALA A 115 -5.80 16.02 -19.97
N LYS A 116 -5.63 16.88 -18.94
CA LYS A 116 -4.94 16.49 -17.69
C LYS A 116 -5.60 15.32 -17.00
N MET A 117 -6.94 15.31 -16.93
CA MET A 117 -7.68 14.22 -16.28
C MET A 117 -7.45 12.88 -16.99
N TYR A 118 -7.56 12.84 -18.32
CA TYR A 118 -7.30 11.62 -19.09
C TYR A 118 -5.83 11.18 -19.03
N LEU A 119 -4.88 12.13 -19.08
CA LEU A 119 -3.45 11.82 -19.02
C LEU A 119 -3.04 11.32 -17.63
N LYS A 120 -3.53 11.94 -16.56
CA LYS A 120 -3.33 11.49 -15.17
C LYS A 120 -3.87 10.08 -14.98
N PHE A 121 -5.08 9.81 -15.48
CA PHE A 121 -5.67 8.47 -15.44
C PHE A 121 -4.84 7.44 -16.20
N LEU A 122 -4.44 7.74 -17.44
CA LEU A 122 -3.64 6.83 -18.27
C LEU A 122 -2.28 6.54 -17.64
N LEU A 123 -1.62 7.55 -17.08
CA LEU A 123 -0.29 7.41 -16.50
C LEU A 123 -0.35 6.68 -15.15
N MET A 124 -1.39 6.91 -14.34
CA MET A 124 -1.66 6.10 -13.15
C MET A 124 -1.90 4.63 -13.49
N LEU A 125 -2.72 4.36 -14.51
CA LEU A 125 -2.98 3.00 -14.98
C LEU A 125 -1.69 2.34 -15.50
N GLY A 126 -0.89 3.07 -16.29
CA GLY A 126 0.38 2.60 -16.82
C GLY A 126 1.38 2.25 -15.72
N MET A 127 1.52 3.11 -14.71
CA MET A 127 2.36 2.86 -13.54
C MET A 127 1.83 1.70 -12.68
N ALA A 128 0.50 1.55 -12.59
CA ALA A 128 -0.14 0.47 -11.86
C ALA A 128 0.18 -0.93 -12.46
N VAL A 129 0.30 -1.01 -13.78
CA VAL A 129 0.65 -2.25 -14.49
C VAL A 129 2.17 -2.44 -14.56
N ALA A 130 2.93 -1.37 -14.78
CA ALA A 130 4.38 -1.44 -14.93
C ALA A 130 5.10 -1.77 -13.61
N SER A 131 4.62 -1.26 -12.46
CA SER A 131 5.32 -1.43 -11.18
C SER A 131 5.48 -2.89 -10.74
N PRO A 132 4.45 -3.77 -10.80
CA PRO A 132 4.62 -5.19 -10.49
C PRO A 132 5.59 -5.91 -11.44
N ILE A 133 5.62 -5.51 -12.72
CA ILE A 133 6.49 -6.08 -13.75
C ILE A 133 7.94 -5.66 -13.49
N VAL A 134 8.19 -4.38 -13.25
CA VAL A 134 9.53 -3.85 -12.95
C VAL A 134 10.08 -4.49 -11.68
N ALA A 135 9.28 -4.58 -10.62
CA ALA A 135 9.72 -5.19 -9.38
C ALA A 135 9.87 -6.72 -9.48
N SER A 136 9.25 -7.38 -10.48
CA SER A 136 9.56 -8.77 -10.81
C SER A 136 10.88 -8.94 -11.57
N ALA A 137 11.34 -7.91 -12.28
CA ALA A 137 12.62 -7.91 -12.99
C ALA A 137 13.81 -7.54 -12.08
N THR A 138 13.57 -6.88 -10.94
CA THR A 138 14.62 -6.36 -10.05
C THR A 138 14.88 -7.19 -8.78
N ASP A 139 14.48 -8.46 -8.69
CA ASP A 139 14.67 -9.33 -7.50
C ASP A 139 14.12 -8.77 -6.17
N PHE A 140 13.20 -7.80 -6.21
CA PHE A 140 12.58 -7.15 -5.05
C PHE A 140 11.07 -7.46 -5.01
N PRO A 141 10.66 -8.69 -4.63
CA PRO A 141 9.27 -9.12 -4.69
C PRO A 141 8.36 -8.37 -3.70
N GLU A 142 8.85 -7.98 -2.52
CA GLU A 142 8.04 -7.38 -1.46
C GLU A 142 7.68 -5.91 -1.72
N SER A 143 8.48 -5.20 -2.52
CA SER A 143 8.26 -3.79 -2.85
C SER A 143 7.14 -3.55 -3.87
N LYS A 144 6.61 -4.59 -4.51
CA LYS A 144 5.66 -4.50 -5.65
C LYS A 144 4.41 -3.70 -5.32
N TYR A 145 3.75 -4.04 -4.22
CA TYR A 145 2.44 -3.48 -3.87
C TYR A 145 2.57 -2.20 -3.04
N ILE A 146 3.61 -2.10 -2.22
CA ILE A 146 3.81 -0.95 -1.33
C ILE A 146 4.14 0.31 -2.14
N GLY A 147 5.04 0.20 -3.12
CA GLY A 147 5.39 1.33 -3.98
C GLY A 147 4.19 1.88 -4.76
N ILE A 148 3.30 1.01 -5.23
CA ILE A 148 2.09 1.40 -5.98
C ILE A 148 1.06 2.11 -5.11
N ILE A 149 0.88 1.63 -3.88
CA ILE A 149 -0.09 2.21 -2.94
C ILE A 149 0.39 3.61 -2.52
N PHE A 150 1.67 3.77 -2.18
CA PHE A 150 2.22 5.06 -1.81
C PHE A 150 2.32 6.03 -2.99
N PHE A 151 2.60 5.54 -4.20
CA PHE A 151 2.47 6.33 -5.43
C PHE A 151 1.05 6.87 -5.62
N GLY A 152 0.03 6.01 -5.47
CA GLY A 152 -1.38 6.39 -5.57
C GLY A 152 -1.79 7.41 -4.51
N TYR A 153 -1.35 7.20 -3.27
CA TYR A 153 -1.58 8.13 -2.16
C TYR A 153 -0.98 9.51 -2.44
N ALA A 154 0.30 9.57 -2.82
CA ALA A 154 1.00 10.82 -3.09
C ALA A 154 0.40 11.57 -4.30
N CYS A 155 -0.13 10.88 -5.31
CA CYS A 155 -0.75 11.56 -6.45
C CYS A 155 -2.14 12.17 -6.17
N ASN A 156 -2.78 11.81 -5.05
CA ASN A 156 -4.12 12.28 -4.69
C ASN A 156 -4.10 13.37 -3.59
N GLN A 157 -2.92 13.73 -3.09
CA GLN A 157 -2.69 14.94 -2.31
C GLN A 157 -2.40 16.13 -3.22
#